data_AF-A0A368ZPI4-F1
#
_entry.id   AF-A0A368ZPI4-F1
#
_cell.length_a   1.000
_cell.length_b   1.000
_cell.length_c   1.000
_cell.angle_alpha   90.00
_cell.angle_beta   90.00
_cell.angle_gamma   90.00
#
_symmetry.space_group_name_H-M   'P 1'
#
loop_
_entity.id
_entity.type
_entity.pdbx_description
1 polymer ?
#
loop_
_entity_poly.entity_id
_entity_poly.type
_entity_poly.pdbx_seq_one_letter_code
_entity_poly.pdbx_strand_id
1 'polypeptide(L)'
;MRYNQLGNTGLFVSEICLGTMTFGPVGQQGLYHDIAGMDQATADSIVDCCFSAGVNFFDTADVYTNGHSEKMLGQALKNLNVPRKDVVIATKVFNPSGNGPNDRGASRGHILDSVEASLERLQTDYIDLYQIHANDPVTPIEETLRTLDDLISRGVIRYIGLSNWAAWRIAKAQGIAEREGFARFETVQGYFSLAGRDLEREMAPMLMEEKMGLLAWSPLAGGLLSGKFSPDSKGEGRRANFDFPPVDRDKVWACVDAMRPIAAKHGASIAAVALAYVLSKGTYEQVRQFLADFQLVTVFPQKRHLITT
;
A
#
# COMPACT_ATOMS: atom_id res chain seq x y z
N MET A 1 -11.54 13.22 -8.08
CA MET A 1 -11.04 12.33 -7.00
C MET A 1 -11.95 12.45 -5.79
N ARG A 2 -12.26 11.35 -5.08
CA ARG A 2 -12.85 11.39 -3.74
C ARG A 2 -11.75 11.31 -2.69
N TYR A 3 -11.95 11.99 -1.57
CA TYR A 3 -11.01 11.99 -0.45
C TYR A 3 -11.71 11.48 0.81
N ASN A 4 -11.00 10.68 1.58
CA ASN A 4 -11.52 10.06 2.79
C ASN A 4 -10.52 10.26 3.95
N GLN A 5 -11.03 10.33 5.18
CA GLN A 5 -10.25 10.50 6.43
C GLN A 5 -9.35 9.29 6.78
N LEU A 6 -8.02 9.38 6.75
CA LEU A 6 -7.14 8.25 7.08
C LEU A 6 -7.39 7.71 8.51
N GLY A 7 -8.01 6.54 8.64
CA GLY A 7 -8.35 5.97 9.96
C GLY A 7 -9.23 6.89 10.81
N ASN A 8 -8.86 7.09 12.07
CA ASN A 8 -9.56 7.97 13.00
C ASN A 8 -8.82 9.32 13.17
N THR A 9 -8.17 9.81 12.12
CA THR A 9 -7.31 11.02 12.16
C THR A 9 -7.97 12.26 11.53
N GLY A 10 -7.35 13.43 11.59
CA GLY A 10 -7.81 14.60 10.81
C GLY A 10 -7.33 14.63 9.36
N LEU A 11 -6.50 13.66 8.92
CA LEU A 11 -5.84 13.67 7.63
C LEU A 11 -6.76 13.09 6.54
N PHE A 12 -6.83 13.74 5.38
CA PHE A 12 -7.60 13.24 4.24
C PHE A 12 -6.69 12.73 3.13
N VAL A 13 -6.96 11.52 2.66
CA VAL A 13 -6.25 10.84 1.58
C VAL A 13 -7.18 10.53 0.42
N SER A 14 -6.65 10.52 -0.80
CA SER A 14 -7.38 10.08 -1.99
C SER A 14 -7.80 8.62 -1.82
N GLU A 15 -9.02 8.30 -2.26
CA GLU A 15 -9.57 6.93 -2.20
C GLU A 15 -8.72 5.89 -2.95
N ILE A 16 -7.94 6.38 -3.91
CA ILE A 16 -6.94 5.64 -4.66
C ILE A 16 -5.55 6.06 -4.17
N CYS A 17 -4.71 5.08 -3.82
CA CYS A 17 -3.31 5.27 -3.45
C CYS A 17 -2.40 4.75 -4.57
N LEU A 18 -1.33 5.48 -4.89
CA LEU A 18 -0.29 5.00 -5.79
C LEU A 18 0.77 4.21 -5.01
N GLY A 19 0.77 2.89 -5.17
CA GLY A 19 1.84 2.01 -4.71
C GLY A 19 3.03 2.01 -5.65
N THR A 20 4.23 2.06 -5.08
CA THR A 20 5.48 2.30 -5.83
C THR A 20 6.44 1.10 -5.82
N MET A 21 5.96 -0.09 -5.46
CA MET A 21 6.77 -1.32 -5.39
C MET A 21 7.53 -1.65 -6.68
N THR A 22 7.08 -1.13 -7.83
CA THR A 22 7.73 -1.33 -9.13
C THR A 22 8.70 -0.25 -9.55
N PHE A 23 8.85 0.78 -8.72
CA PHE A 23 9.84 1.82 -8.94
C PHE A 23 11.19 1.23 -8.56
N GLY A 24 12.03 1.06 -9.57
CA GLY A 24 13.35 0.47 -9.44
C GLY A 24 13.85 0.02 -10.81
N PRO A 25 15.13 0.27 -11.14
CA PRO A 25 15.67 -0.15 -12.42
C PRO A 25 15.74 -1.68 -12.52
N VAL A 26 15.63 -2.19 -13.75
CA VAL A 26 15.80 -3.62 -14.05
C VAL A 26 17.20 -4.08 -13.61
N GLY A 27 17.28 -5.27 -13.00
CA GLY A 27 18.57 -5.90 -12.65
C GLY A 27 19.16 -5.48 -11.31
N GLN A 28 18.45 -4.69 -10.51
CA GLN A 28 18.83 -4.44 -9.12
C GLN A 28 18.62 -5.67 -8.24
N GLN A 29 19.45 -5.82 -7.22
CA GLN A 29 19.29 -6.84 -6.19
C GLN A 29 18.35 -6.34 -5.09
N GLY A 30 17.63 -7.26 -4.45
CA GLY A 30 16.79 -6.96 -3.30
C GLY A 30 15.49 -7.74 -3.31
N LEU A 31 14.79 -7.70 -2.17
CA LEU A 31 13.44 -8.24 -2.11
C LEU A 31 12.55 -7.48 -3.10
N TYR A 32 11.68 -8.24 -3.79
CA TYR A 32 10.73 -7.73 -4.77
C TYR A 32 11.32 -7.14 -6.07
N HIS A 33 12.62 -7.31 -6.32
CA HIS A 33 13.28 -6.81 -7.54
C HIS A 33 12.66 -7.36 -8.85
N ASP A 34 12.13 -8.58 -8.85
CA ASP A 34 11.44 -9.17 -10.02
C ASP A 34 10.19 -8.39 -10.45
N ILE A 35 9.61 -7.61 -9.54
CA ILE A 35 8.43 -6.78 -9.79
C ILE A 35 8.83 -5.39 -10.30
N ALA A 36 10.06 -4.96 -9.97
CA ALA A 36 10.65 -3.72 -10.44
C ALA A 36 10.94 -3.74 -11.94
N GLY A 37 11.30 -2.58 -12.49
CA GLY A 37 11.62 -2.42 -13.91
C GLY A 37 11.14 -1.10 -14.50
N MET A 38 10.97 -0.08 -13.66
CA MET A 38 10.67 1.28 -14.09
C MET A 38 11.92 2.14 -13.93
N ASP A 39 12.22 2.94 -14.94
CA ASP A 39 13.21 4.01 -14.83
C ASP A 39 12.59 5.28 -14.23
N GLN A 40 13.44 6.28 -13.93
CA GLN A 40 13.00 7.52 -13.30
C GLN A 40 12.01 8.29 -14.20
N ALA A 41 12.23 8.34 -15.51
CA ALA A 41 11.35 9.08 -16.42
C ALA A 41 9.93 8.47 -16.46
N THR A 42 9.83 7.15 -16.39
CA THR A 42 8.56 6.43 -16.29
C THR A 42 7.90 6.69 -14.94
N ALA A 43 8.67 6.65 -13.84
CA ALA A 43 8.15 6.96 -12.52
C ALA A 43 7.61 8.40 -12.43
N ASP A 44 8.34 9.38 -12.94
CA ASP A 44 7.93 10.79 -13.03
C ASP A 44 6.59 10.91 -13.77
N SER A 45 6.48 10.26 -14.94
CA SER A 45 5.26 10.29 -15.74
C SER A 45 4.05 9.67 -15.03
N ILE A 46 4.26 8.62 -14.23
CA ILE A 46 3.20 7.97 -13.45
C ILE A 46 2.78 8.87 -12.29
N VAL A 47 3.74 9.41 -11.54
CA VAL A 47 3.47 10.33 -10.41
C VAL A 47 2.72 11.56 -10.91
N ASP A 48 3.15 12.15 -12.02
CA ASP A 48 2.47 13.30 -12.65
C ASP A 48 1.03 12.98 -13.03
N CYS A 49 0.80 11.83 -13.69
CA CYS A 49 -0.54 11.39 -14.07
C CYS A 49 -1.46 11.21 -12.84
N CYS A 50 -0.97 10.54 -11.80
CA CYS A 50 -1.72 10.32 -10.57
C CYS A 50 -2.03 11.63 -9.85
N PHE A 51 -1.01 12.47 -9.65
CA PHE A 51 -1.16 13.76 -8.97
C PHE A 51 -2.11 14.70 -9.73
N SER A 52 -1.97 14.79 -11.06
CA SER A 52 -2.87 15.55 -11.93
C SER A 52 -4.31 15.03 -11.91
N ALA A 53 -4.53 13.74 -11.63
CA ALA A 53 -5.86 13.17 -11.43
C ALA A 53 -6.44 13.39 -10.00
N GLY A 54 -5.67 14.05 -9.12
CA GLY A 54 -6.04 14.36 -7.74
C GLY A 54 -5.59 13.32 -6.71
N VAL A 55 -4.79 12.32 -7.08
CA VAL A 55 -4.19 11.40 -6.09
C VAL A 55 -3.22 12.19 -5.21
N ASN A 56 -3.44 12.18 -3.90
CA ASN A 56 -2.51 12.76 -2.94
C ASN A 56 -1.79 11.70 -2.10
N PHE A 57 -2.18 10.43 -2.20
CA PHE A 57 -1.65 9.36 -1.34
C PHE A 57 -0.72 8.42 -2.09
N PHE A 58 0.51 8.28 -1.58
CA PHE A 58 1.58 7.50 -2.19
C PHE A 58 2.15 6.51 -1.17
N ASP A 59 2.26 5.24 -1.56
CA ASP A 59 2.77 4.16 -0.73
C ASP A 59 4.08 3.61 -1.30
N THR A 60 5.08 3.46 -0.42
CA THR A 60 6.39 2.87 -0.71
C THR A 60 6.87 2.03 0.47
N ALA A 61 8.09 1.50 0.44
CA ALA A 61 8.72 0.82 1.57
C ALA A 61 10.24 0.86 1.45
N ASP A 62 10.93 0.81 2.59
CA ASP A 62 12.39 0.72 2.69
C ASP A 62 12.98 -0.44 1.87
N VAL A 63 12.26 -1.56 1.83
CA VAL A 63 12.69 -2.80 1.19
C VAL A 63 12.45 -2.81 -0.32
N TYR A 64 11.58 -1.96 -0.85
CA TYR A 64 11.19 -2.01 -2.26
C TYR A 64 12.37 -1.69 -3.17
N THR A 65 12.89 -2.73 -3.83
CA THR A 65 14.12 -2.70 -4.62
C THR A 65 15.28 -2.12 -3.79
N ASN A 66 15.41 -2.53 -2.53
CA ASN A 66 16.46 -2.07 -1.61
C ASN A 66 16.52 -0.52 -1.49
N GLY A 67 15.37 0.10 -1.23
CA GLY A 67 15.20 1.54 -1.05
C GLY A 67 15.17 2.36 -2.34
N HIS A 68 15.32 1.75 -3.53
CA HIS A 68 15.24 2.52 -4.78
C HIS A 68 13.86 3.11 -5.03
N SER A 69 12.80 2.43 -4.60
CA SER A 69 11.43 2.93 -4.73
C SER A 69 11.24 4.29 -4.02
N GLU A 70 11.72 4.41 -2.78
CA GLU A 70 11.71 5.66 -2.02
C GLU A 70 12.54 6.76 -2.70
N LYS A 71 13.75 6.43 -3.16
CA LYS A 71 14.61 7.39 -3.90
C LYS A 71 13.90 7.93 -5.13
N MET A 72 13.29 7.04 -5.90
CA MET A 72 12.60 7.40 -7.14
C MET A 72 11.33 8.21 -6.88
N LEU A 73 10.55 7.87 -5.85
CA LEU A 73 9.36 8.63 -5.46
C LEU A 73 9.74 10.05 -4.99
N GLY A 74 10.74 10.16 -4.10
CA GLY A 74 11.25 11.46 -3.64
C GLY A 74 11.76 12.31 -4.80
N GLN A 75 12.53 11.69 -5.72
CA GLN A 75 13.03 12.39 -6.90
C GLN A 75 11.91 12.81 -7.86
N ALA A 76 10.87 11.98 -8.05
CA ALA A 76 9.74 12.31 -8.92
C ALA A 76 8.96 13.52 -8.39
N LEU A 77 8.64 13.54 -7.09
CA LEU A 77 7.96 14.67 -6.46
C LEU A 77 8.77 15.97 -6.61
N LYS A 78 10.10 15.88 -6.46
CA LYS A 78 11.02 17.02 -6.66
C LYS A 78 11.07 17.48 -8.11
N ASN A 79 11.22 16.57 -9.07
CA ASN A 79 11.24 16.88 -10.50
C ASN A 79 9.97 17.61 -10.95
N LEU A 80 8.83 17.16 -10.42
CA LEU A 80 7.50 17.71 -10.71
C LEU A 80 7.18 18.98 -9.89
N ASN A 81 8.07 19.41 -8.99
CA ASN A 81 7.87 20.53 -8.06
C ASN A 81 6.57 20.41 -7.26
N VAL A 82 6.20 19.19 -6.86
CA VAL A 82 5.01 18.94 -6.05
C VAL A 82 5.26 19.45 -4.63
N PRO A 83 4.45 20.40 -4.11
CA PRO A 83 4.64 20.88 -2.75
C PRO A 83 4.43 19.73 -1.76
N ARG A 84 5.39 19.52 -0.86
CA ARG A 84 5.37 18.40 0.10
C ARG A 84 4.08 18.33 0.94
N LYS A 85 3.47 19.48 1.24
CA LYS A 85 2.21 19.59 2.00
C LYS A 85 0.96 19.09 1.25
N ASP A 86 1.04 18.97 -0.07
CA ASP A 86 -0.09 18.58 -0.93
C ASP A 86 -0.13 17.05 -1.15
N VAL A 87 0.83 16.31 -0.60
CA VAL A 87 0.92 14.85 -0.68
C VAL A 87 1.03 14.21 0.70
N VAL A 88 0.52 12.99 0.78
CA VAL A 88 0.62 12.08 1.90
C VAL A 88 1.51 10.93 1.48
N ILE A 89 2.64 10.76 2.17
CA ILE A 89 3.58 9.67 1.89
C ILE A 89 3.49 8.63 3.01
N ALA A 90 3.19 7.39 2.63
CA ALA A 90 3.32 6.22 3.47
C ALA A 90 4.59 5.44 3.12
N THR A 91 5.39 5.09 4.11
CA THR A 91 6.48 4.11 3.97
C THR A 91 6.45 3.09 5.10
N LYS A 92 7.29 2.06 5.00
CA LYS A 92 7.27 0.90 5.87
C LYS A 92 8.68 0.48 6.29
N VAL A 93 8.75 -0.14 7.46
CA VAL A 93 9.92 -0.82 8.00
C VAL A 93 9.56 -2.21 8.47
N PHE A 94 10.45 -3.19 8.27
CA PHE A 94 10.47 -4.50 8.96
C PHE A 94 11.40 -5.49 8.23
N ASN A 95 11.33 -5.51 6.90
CA ASN A 95 12.02 -6.52 6.12
C ASN A 95 13.54 -6.29 6.17
N PRO A 96 14.37 -7.31 5.88
CA PRO A 96 15.81 -7.15 5.90
C PRO A 96 16.28 -6.00 5.01
N SER A 97 16.86 -4.96 5.61
CA SER A 97 17.50 -3.84 4.92
C SER A 97 19.03 -4.01 4.80
N GLY A 98 19.56 -5.06 5.45
CA GLY A 98 20.97 -5.41 5.48
C GLY A 98 21.20 -6.87 5.90
N ASN A 99 22.46 -7.22 6.11
CA ASN A 99 22.89 -8.60 6.42
C ASN A 99 23.04 -8.88 7.92
N GLY A 100 23.02 -7.84 8.75
CA GLY A 100 23.16 -7.93 10.19
C GLY A 100 21.92 -8.51 10.88
N PRO A 101 22.08 -9.05 12.10
CA PRO A 101 20.96 -9.61 12.87
C PRO A 101 19.93 -8.55 13.26
N ASN A 102 20.34 -7.28 13.35
CA ASN A 102 19.49 -6.14 13.72
C ASN A 102 19.00 -5.32 12.51
N ASP A 103 19.29 -5.76 11.28
CA ASP A 103 18.88 -5.06 10.06
C ASP A 103 17.46 -5.48 9.62
N ARG A 104 16.60 -5.88 10.56
CA ARG A 104 15.21 -6.32 10.34
C ARG A 104 14.36 -6.21 11.61
N GLY A 105 13.06 -6.44 11.45
CA GLY A 105 12.09 -6.57 12.53
C GLY A 105 11.49 -5.24 12.94
N ALA A 106 10.85 -5.21 14.11
CA ALA A 106 10.20 -4.03 14.67
C ALA A 106 10.89 -3.57 15.99
N SER A 107 12.17 -3.92 16.15
CA SER A 107 12.99 -3.48 17.29
C SER A 107 13.23 -1.98 17.26
N ARG A 108 13.45 -1.38 18.43
CA ARG A 108 13.71 0.06 18.53
C ARG A 108 14.87 0.50 17.63
N GLY A 109 16.00 -0.20 17.69
CA GLY A 109 17.20 0.15 16.92
C GLY A 109 16.92 0.16 15.41
N HIS A 110 16.33 -0.92 14.89
CA HIS A 110 16.03 -1.02 13.48
C HIS A 110 15.01 0.03 13.00
N ILE A 111 13.99 0.31 13.80
CA ILE A 111 12.98 1.34 13.49
C ILE A 111 13.63 2.72 13.38
N LEU A 112 14.52 3.07 14.32
CA LEU A 112 15.21 4.36 14.35
C LEU A 112 16.17 4.51 13.17
N ASP A 113 16.98 3.49 12.87
CA ASP A 113 17.91 3.53 11.74
C ASP A 113 17.14 3.61 10.40
N SER A 114 16.03 2.87 10.29
CA SER A 114 15.26 2.79 9.05
C SER A 114 14.47 4.06 8.75
N VAL A 115 13.94 4.75 9.76
CA VAL A 115 13.20 6.01 9.52
C VAL A 115 14.13 7.10 9.02
N GLU A 116 15.33 7.22 9.58
CA GLU A 116 16.33 8.20 9.15
C GLU A 116 16.77 7.93 7.69
N ALA A 117 17.05 6.67 7.38
CA ALA A 117 17.41 6.28 6.02
C ALA A 117 16.25 6.49 5.02
N SER A 118 15.00 6.29 5.43
CA SER A 118 13.82 6.51 4.58
C SER A 118 13.60 7.98 4.29
N LEU A 119 13.74 8.86 5.29
CA LEU A 119 13.65 10.32 5.14
C LEU A 119 14.70 10.86 4.16
N GLU A 120 15.94 10.37 4.26
CA GLU A 120 17.02 10.72 3.33
C GLU A 120 16.66 10.32 1.89
N ARG A 121 16.24 9.07 1.67
CA ARG A 121 15.87 8.57 0.34
C ARG A 121 14.68 9.33 -0.25
N LEU A 122 13.66 9.61 0.56
CA LEU A 122 12.47 10.36 0.17
C LEU A 122 12.72 11.86 0.00
N GLN A 123 13.87 12.38 0.45
CA GLN A 123 14.23 13.80 0.41
C GLN A 123 13.17 14.68 1.12
N THR A 124 12.74 14.28 2.31
CA THR A 124 11.70 14.96 3.11
C THR A 124 12.04 14.93 4.61
N ASP A 125 11.57 15.92 5.36
CA ASP A 125 11.80 16.01 6.81
C ASP A 125 10.81 15.19 7.64
N TYR A 126 9.70 14.75 7.03
CA TYR A 126 8.69 13.93 7.70
C TYR A 126 8.00 12.93 6.77
N ILE A 127 7.49 11.86 7.38
CA ILE A 127 6.60 10.84 6.78
C ILE A 127 5.19 11.02 7.35
N ASP A 128 4.15 10.95 6.50
CA ASP A 128 2.78 11.11 6.99
C ASP A 128 2.27 9.84 7.68
N LEU A 129 2.53 8.67 7.09
CA LEU A 129 2.14 7.38 7.65
C LEU A 129 3.34 6.41 7.67
N TYR A 130 3.82 6.04 8.84
CA TYR A 130 4.90 5.07 8.98
C TYR A 130 4.36 3.72 9.46
N GLN A 131 4.62 2.66 8.69
CA GLN A 131 3.97 1.37 8.89
C GLN A 131 4.95 0.27 9.29
N ILE A 132 4.56 -0.60 10.22
CA ILE A 132 5.27 -1.86 10.47
C ILE A 132 4.84 -2.88 9.41
N HIS A 133 5.75 -3.25 8.50
CA HIS A 133 5.42 -3.97 7.25
C HIS A 133 4.89 -5.40 7.48
N ALA A 134 5.30 -6.06 8.57
CA ALA A 134 4.83 -7.40 8.91
C ALA A 134 4.92 -7.67 10.42
N ASN A 135 4.40 -8.81 10.84
CA ASN A 135 4.38 -9.22 12.25
C ASN A 135 5.77 -9.62 12.75
N ASP A 136 6.21 -9.01 13.85
CA ASP A 136 7.43 -9.37 14.57
C ASP A 136 7.13 -10.26 15.79
N PRO A 137 7.51 -11.56 15.79
CA PRO A 137 7.33 -12.42 16.95
C PRO A 137 8.39 -12.21 18.05
N VAL A 138 9.48 -11.50 17.77
CA VAL A 138 10.62 -11.32 18.68
C VAL A 138 10.45 -10.06 19.52
N THR A 139 10.15 -8.93 18.89
CA THR A 139 10.06 -7.64 19.59
C THR A 139 8.73 -7.52 20.35
N PRO A 140 8.73 -7.14 21.65
CA PRO A 140 7.51 -6.80 22.38
C PRO A 140 6.75 -5.65 21.72
N ILE A 141 5.42 -5.72 21.72
CA ILE A 141 4.57 -4.69 21.11
C ILE A 141 4.79 -3.33 21.80
N GLU A 142 5.01 -3.34 23.11
CA GLU A 142 5.31 -2.17 23.93
C GLU A 142 6.57 -1.42 23.44
N GLU A 143 7.63 -2.14 23.07
CA GLU A 143 8.88 -1.54 22.57
C GLU A 143 8.65 -0.88 21.21
N THR A 144 7.97 -1.58 20.30
CA THR A 144 7.62 -1.03 18.99
C THR A 144 6.74 0.21 19.13
N LEU A 145 5.65 0.15 19.91
CA LEU A 145 4.73 1.27 20.12
C LEU A 145 5.45 2.47 20.76
N ARG A 146 6.22 2.25 21.82
CA ARG A 146 6.97 3.33 22.47
C ARG A 146 7.94 4.01 21.50
N THR A 147 8.60 3.24 20.64
CA THR A 147 9.54 3.78 19.65
C THR A 147 8.82 4.61 18.60
N LEU A 148 7.67 4.13 18.11
CA LEU A 148 6.85 4.88 17.16
C LEU A 148 6.30 6.18 17.78
N ASP A 149 5.89 6.14 19.05
CA ASP A 149 5.42 7.30 19.81
C ASP A 149 6.53 8.37 20.00
N ASP A 150 7.76 7.92 20.29
CA ASP A 150 8.93 8.81 20.34
C ASP A 150 9.19 9.50 18.99
N LEU A 151 8.99 8.79 17.87
CA LEU A 151 9.16 9.34 16.52
C LEU A 151 8.06 10.36 16.16
N ILE A 152 6.83 10.13 16.60
CA ILE A 152 5.75 11.13 16.50
C ILE A 152 6.11 12.37 17.32
N SER A 153 6.57 12.19 18.55
CA SER A 153 7.00 13.29 19.43
C SER A 153 8.17 14.09 18.85
N ARG A 154 9.08 13.43 18.11
CA ARG A 154 10.16 14.08 17.35
C ARG A 154 9.67 14.85 16.12
N GLY A 155 8.45 14.59 15.66
CA GLY A 155 7.85 15.24 14.48
C GLY A 155 8.34 14.69 13.13
N VAL A 156 9.07 13.57 13.12
CA VAL A 156 9.59 12.96 11.89
C VAL A 156 8.61 11.98 11.24
N ILE A 157 7.59 11.54 11.99
CA ILE A 157 6.42 10.84 11.46
C ILE A 157 5.14 11.47 12.04
N ARG A 158 4.01 11.41 11.32
CA ARG A 158 2.73 11.97 11.79
C ARG A 158 1.75 10.94 12.34
N TYR A 159 1.58 9.84 11.62
CA TYR A 159 0.67 8.75 11.96
C TYR A 159 1.37 7.40 11.79
N ILE A 160 0.86 6.38 12.49
CA ILE A 160 1.41 5.04 12.44
C ILE A 160 0.38 4.04 11.95
N GLY A 161 0.85 3.07 11.19
CA GLY A 161 0.05 1.96 10.68
C GLY A 161 0.81 0.64 10.81
N LEU A 162 0.18 -0.42 10.33
CA LEU A 162 0.79 -1.73 10.28
C LEU A 162 0.30 -2.48 9.06
N SER A 163 1.00 -3.55 8.68
CA SER A 163 0.65 -4.35 7.52
C SER A 163 0.75 -5.84 7.85
N ASN A 164 -0.19 -6.63 7.35
CA ASN A 164 -0.19 -8.09 7.45
C ASN A 164 -0.15 -8.65 8.89
N TRP A 165 -0.75 -7.94 9.87
CA TRP A 165 -0.96 -8.46 11.22
C TRP A 165 -2.30 -9.19 11.34
N ALA A 166 -2.42 -10.06 12.34
CA ALA A 166 -3.69 -10.68 12.69
C ALA A 166 -4.57 -9.74 13.53
N ALA A 167 -5.89 -9.81 13.35
CA ALA A 167 -6.86 -8.93 14.03
C ALA A 167 -6.70 -8.92 15.56
N TRP A 168 -6.57 -10.09 16.19
CA TRP A 168 -6.39 -10.20 17.65
C TRP A 168 -5.13 -9.50 18.16
N ARG A 169 -4.06 -9.47 17.35
CA ARG A 169 -2.80 -8.84 17.72
C ARG A 169 -2.90 -7.32 17.60
N ILE A 170 -3.64 -6.84 16.61
CA ILE A 170 -3.94 -5.41 16.44
C ILE A 170 -4.78 -4.92 17.61
N ALA A 171 -5.85 -5.63 17.98
CA ALA A 171 -6.65 -5.31 19.16
C ALA A 171 -5.80 -5.27 20.44
N LYS A 172 -4.89 -6.25 20.63
CA LYS A 172 -3.91 -6.22 21.74
C LYS A 172 -3.04 -4.96 21.70
N ALA A 173 -2.55 -4.57 20.52
CA ALA A 173 -1.71 -3.37 20.37
C ALA A 173 -2.49 -2.08 20.66
N GLN A 174 -3.74 -1.96 20.21
CA GLN A 174 -4.60 -0.82 20.53
C GLN A 174 -4.84 -0.71 22.04
N GLY A 175 -5.09 -1.82 22.72
CA GLY A 175 -5.26 -1.84 24.18
C GLY A 175 -3.99 -1.46 24.95
N ILE A 176 -2.80 -1.84 24.45
CA ILE A 176 -1.52 -1.39 25.02
C ILE A 176 -1.34 0.11 24.81
N ALA A 177 -1.61 0.62 23.60
CA ALA A 177 -1.50 2.05 23.31
C ALA A 177 -2.41 2.88 24.20
N GLU A 178 -3.67 2.46 24.39
CA GLU A 178 -4.61 3.10 25.30
C GLU A 178 -4.13 3.08 26.76
N ARG A 179 -3.66 1.91 27.26
CA ARG A 179 -3.18 1.75 28.64
C ARG A 179 -1.98 2.64 28.94
N GLU A 180 -1.02 2.72 28.01
CA GLU A 180 0.23 3.45 28.19
C GLU A 180 0.13 4.93 27.76
N GLY A 181 -0.96 5.32 27.11
CA GLY A 181 -1.11 6.66 26.52
C GLY A 181 -0.21 6.90 25.31
N PHE A 182 0.19 5.84 24.58
CA PHE A 182 0.96 5.96 23.34
C PHE A 182 0.04 6.24 22.15
N ALA A 183 0.63 6.68 21.05
CA ALA A 183 -0.04 6.74 19.75
C ALA A 183 -0.69 5.40 19.35
N ARG A 184 -1.89 5.48 18.79
CA ARG A 184 -2.65 4.33 18.28
C ARG A 184 -2.25 4.03 16.83
N PHE A 185 -2.43 2.78 16.42
CA PHE A 185 -2.38 2.44 15.00
C PHE A 185 -3.65 2.95 14.31
N GLU A 186 -3.49 3.71 13.22
CA GLU A 186 -4.61 4.33 12.51
C GLU A 186 -5.04 3.52 11.28
N THR A 187 -4.13 2.72 10.74
CA THR A 187 -4.37 1.93 9.53
C THR A 187 -3.82 0.53 9.61
N VAL A 188 -4.45 -0.35 8.82
CA VAL A 188 -3.94 -1.66 8.46
C VAL A 188 -3.80 -1.73 6.96
N GLN A 189 -2.64 -2.13 6.46
CA GLN A 189 -2.45 -2.49 5.06
C GLN A 189 -2.51 -4.02 4.91
N GLY A 190 -3.38 -4.52 4.02
CA GLY A 190 -3.67 -5.95 3.91
C GLY A 190 -4.12 -6.39 2.51
N TYR A 191 -3.88 -7.66 2.17
CA TYR A 191 -4.29 -8.20 0.88
C TYR A 191 -5.80 -8.25 0.81
N PHE A 192 -6.37 -7.59 -0.21
CA PHE A 192 -7.80 -7.69 -0.45
C PHE A 192 -8.12 -7.54 -1.93
N SER A 193 -8.88 -8.49 -2.48
CA SER A 193 -9.39 -8.45 -3.85
C SER A 193 -10.69 -9.23 -3.95
N LEU A 194 -11.35 -9.19 -5.11
CA LEU A 194 -12.51 -10.03 -5.37
C LEU A 194 -12.21 -11.53 -5.18
N ALA A 195 -10.97 -11.96 -5.47
CA ALA A 195 -10.50 -13.33 -5.35
C ALA A 195 -9.88 -13.67 -3.97
N GLY A 196 -9.57 -12.66 -3.14
CA GLY A 196 -8.97 -12.81 -1.82
C GLY A 196 -9.70 -11.94 -0.80
N ARG A 197 -10.66 -12.55 -0.08
CA ARG A 197 -11.61 -11.85 0.79
C ARG A 197 -11.46 -12.21 2.27
N ASP A 198 -10.35 -12.81 2.67
CA ASP A 198 -10.16 -13.32 4.04
C ASP A 198 -10.27 -12.22 5.10
N LEU A 199 -9.93 -10.97 4.75
CA LEU A 199 -10.09 -9.82 5.64
C LEU A 199 -11.55 -9.54 6.02
N GLU A 200 -12.55 -9.96 5.25
CA GLU A 200 -13.97 -9.75 5.60
C GLU A 200 -14.39 -10.49 6.88
N ARG A 201 -13.65 -11.54 7.29
CA ARG A 201 -14.06 -12.39 8.42
C ARG A 201 -13.88 -11.70 9.77
N GLU A 202 -12.63 -11.45 10.14
CA GLU A 202 -12.27 -10.93 11.47
C GLU A 202 -11.62 -9.54 11.40
N MET A 203 -10.91 -9.24 10.30
CA MET A 203 -10.21 -7.96 10.16
C MET A 203 -11.22 -6.83 9.99
N ALA A 204 -12.15 -6.93 9.04
CA ALA A 204 -13.12 -5.88 8.78
C ALA A 204 -13.96 -5.52 10.03
N PRO A 205 -14.55 -6.46 10.77
CA PRO A 205 -15.22 -6.15 12.04
C PRO A 205 -14.33 -5.45 13.07
N MET A 206 -13.09 -5.90 13.24
CA MET A 206 -12.14 -5.27 14.16
C MET A 206 -11.80 -3.83 13.73
N LEU A 207 -11.57 -3.59 12.43
CA LEU A 207 -11.30 -2.25 11.92
C LEU A 207 -12.48 -1.29 12.13
N MET A 208 -13.72 -1.78 12.03
CA MET A 208 -14.92 -0.98 12.33
C MET A 208 -14.97 -0.56 13.79
N GLU A 209 -14.76 -1.52 14.70
CA GLU A 209 -14.80 -1.29 16.14
C GLU A 209 -13.70 -0.31 16.57
N GLU A 210 -12.47 -0.53 16.11
CA GLU A 210 -11.30 0.31 16.43
C GLU A 210 -11.22 1.59 15.59
N LYS A 211 -12.16 1.80 14.65
CA LYS A 211 -12.24 2.94 13.71
C LYS A 211 -10.97 3.13 12.87
N MET A 212 -10.32 2.03 12.50
CA MET A 212 -9.11 2.01 11.69
C MET A 212 -9.42 2.00 10.19
N GLY A 213 -8.49 2.52 9.38
CA GLY A 213 -8.57 2.46 7.91
C GLY A 213 -7.92 1.20 7.33
N LEU A 214 -8.47 0.66 6.24
CA LEU A 214 -7.83 -0.42 5.47
C LEU A 214 -7.18 0.12 4.20
N LEU A 215 -5.90 -0.19 3.99
CA LEU A 215 -5.19 -0.06 2.72
C LEU A 215 -5.14 -1.45 2.07
N ALA A 216 -6.00 -1.68 1.10
CA ALA A 216 -6.09 -2.91 0.32
C ALA A 216 -4.99 -2.96 -0.74
N TRP A 217 -3.95 -3.76 -0.50
CA TRP A 217 -2.90 -3.97 -1.50
C TRP A 217 -3.25 -5.11 -2.46
N SER A 218 -2.72 -5.03 -3.69
CA SER A 218 -3.04 -5.94 -4.80
C SER A 218 -4.54 -6.15 -5.06
N PRO A 219 -5.35 -5.09 -5.23
CA PRO A 219 -6.79 -5.21 -5.49
C PRO A 219 -7.12 -5.95 -6.80
N LEU A 220 -6.15 -6.05 -7.71
CA LEU A 220 -6.24 -6.82 -8.96
C LEU A 220 -5.63 -8.23 -8.86
N ALA A 221 -5.33 -8.72 -7.65
CA ALA A 221 -4.64 -9.99 -7.42
C ALA A 221 -3.37 -10.11 -8.26
N GLY A 222 -2.45 -9.14 -8.13
CA GLY A 222 -1.22 -9.05 -8.93
C GLY A 222 -1.48 -9.01 -10.45
N GLY A 223 -2.57 -8.38 -10.88
CA GLY A 223 -2.94 -8.17 -12.28
C GLY A 223 -3.83 -9.24 -12.92
N LEU A 224 -4.11 -10.36 -12.25
CA LEU A 224 -4.94 -11.42 -12.83
C LEU A 224 -6.40 -10.99 -13.04
N LEU A 225 -6.92 -10.14 -12.15
CA LEU A 225 -8.28 -9.58 -12.27
C LEU A 225 -8.37 -8.43 -13.29
N SER A 226 -7.33 -8.20 -14.11
CA SER A 226 -7.35 -7.17 -15.15
C SER A 226 -8.17 -7.56 -16.39
N GLY A 227 -8.41 -8.85 -16.59
CA GLY A 227 -9.02 -9.39 -17.80
C GLY A 227 -8.05 -9.61 -18.97
N LYS A 228 -6.75 -9.36 -18.78
CA LYS A 228 -5.70 -9.60 -19.80
C LYS A 228 -5.23 -11.04 -19.89
N PHE A 229 -5.50 -11.83 -18.85
CA PHE A 229 -5.08 -13.23 -18.74
C PHE A 229 -6.30 -14.15 -18.84
N SER A 230 -6.09 -15.34 -19.37
CA SER A 230 -7.05 -16.44 -19.46
C SER A 230 -6.43 -17.75 -18.95
N PRO A 231 -7.22 -18.78 -18.62
CA PRO A 231 -6.71 -20.10 -18.23
C PRO A 231 -5.72 -20.68 -19.24
N ASP A 232 -5.94 -20.43 -20.53
CA ASP A 232 -5.13 -20.94 -21.64
C ASP A 232 -3.90 -20.07 -21.96
N SER A 233 -3.84 -18.86 -21.41
CA SER A 233 -2.70 -17.98 -21.62
C SER A 233 -1.49 -18.49 -20.82
N LYS A 234 -0.49 -19.03 -21.52
CA LYS A 234 0.87 -19.14 -20.99
C LYS A 234 1.39 -17.71 -20.84
N GLY A 235 1.24 -17.13 -19.65
CA GLY A 235 1.45 -15.70 -19.43
C GLY A 235 2.82 -15.23 -19.93
N GLU A 236 2.83 -14.35 -20.93
CA GLU A 236 4.01 -13.56 -21.28
C GLU A 236 4.14 -12.35 -20.32
N GLY A 237 5.36 -11.99 -19.95
CA GLY A 237 5.66 -10.81 -19.13
C GLY A 237 6.08 -11.11 -17.68
N ARG A 238 6.07 -10.06 -16.85
CA ARG A 238 6.65 -10.00 -15.49
C ARG A 238 6.22 -11.13 -14.52
N ARG A 239 5.11 -11.80 -14.80
CA ARG A 239 4.50 -12.86 -13.99
C ARG A 239 4.89 -14.29 -14.40
N ALA A 240 5.59 -14.47 -15.52
CA ALA A 240 6.13 -15.78 -15.89
C ALA A 240 7.13 -16.31 -14.84
N ASN A 241 7.75 -15.39 -14.07
CA ASN A 241 8.81 -15.69 -13.11
C ASN A 241 8.44 -15.34 -11.65
N PHE A 242 7.26 -14.76 -11.37
CA PHE A 242 6.87 -14.34 -10.01
C PHE A 242 5.35 -14.48 -9.77
N ASP A 243 4.97 -15.43 -8.91
CA ASP A 243 3.56 -15.71 -8.56
C ASP A 243 3.22 -15.12 -7.18
N PHE A 244 2.90 -13.83 -7.16
CA PHE A 244 2.52 -13.10 -5.95
C PHE A 244 1.45 -12.04 -6.25
N PRO A 245 0.45 -11.85 -5.36
CA PRO A 245 0.13 -12.69 -4.21
C PRO A 245 -0.29 -14.11 -4.62
N PRO A 246 -0.10 -15.12 -3.75
CA PRO A 246 -0.62 -16.46 -3.99
C PRO A 246 -2.14 -16.42 -3.99
N VAL A 247 -2.76 -16.83 -5.10
CA VAL A 247 -4.21 -16.82 -5.26
C VAL A 247 -4.70 -18.08 -5.96
N ASP A 248 -5.89 -18.50 -5.56
CA ASP A 248 -6.63 -19.58 -6.21
C ASP A 248 -7.05 -19.14 -7.62
N ARG A 249 -6.41 -19.71 -8.64
CA ARG A 249 -6.58 -19.30 -10.03
C ARG A 249 -7.99 -19.61 -10.55
N ASP A 250 -8.60 -20.70 -10.12
CA ASP A 250 -9.96 -21.05 -10.55
C ASP A 250 -10.96 -20.01 -10.05
N LYS A 251 -10.79 -19.54 -8.80
CA LYS A 251 -11.58 -18.42 -8.27
C LYS A 251 -11.36 -17.13 -9.05
N VAL A 252 -10.12 -16.82 -9.41
CA VAL A 252 -9.78 -15.64 -10.22
C VAL A 252 -10.52 -15.69 -11.56
N TRP A 253 -10.51 -16.83 -12.26
CA TRP A 253 -11.16 -16.96 -13.56
C TRP A 253 -12.68 -16.84 -13.45
N ALA A 254 -13.29 -17.50 -12.46
CA ALA A 254 -14.71 -17.34 -12.16
C ALA A 254 -15.08 -15.87 -11.89
N CYS A 255 -14.21 -15.14 -11.18
CA CYS A 255 -14.37 -13.70 -10.94
C CYS A 255 -14.31 -12.88 -12.25
N VAL A 256 -13.32 -13.16 -13.12
CA VAL A 256 -13.17 -12.47 -14.41
C VAL A 256 -14.40 -12.69 -15.29
N ASP A 257 -14.91 -13.91 -15.35
CA ASP A 257 -16.10 -14.24 -16.15
C ASP A 257 -17.36 -13.55 -15.62
N ALA A 258 -17.53 -13.50 -14.30
CA ALA A 258 -18.63 -12.76 -13.67
C ALA A 258 -18.55 -11.24 -13.91
N MET A 259 -17.34 -10.67 -13.95
CA MET A 259 -17.14 -9.24 -14.18
C MET A 259 -17.32 -8.84 -15.65
N ARG A 260 -17.11 -9.74 -16.61
CA ARG A 260 -17.19 -9.44 -18.05
C ARG A 260 -18.52 -8.83 -18.51
N PRO A 261 -19.71 -9.40 -18.19
CA PRO A 261 -20.98 -8.79 -18.58
C PRO A 261 -21.24 -7.46 -17.87
N ILE A 262 -20.74 -7.29 -16.63
CA ILE A 262 -20.86 -6.03 -15.88
C ILE A 262 -20.03 -4.94 -16.56
N ALA A 263 -18.77 -5.24 -16.88
CA ALA A 263 -17.86 -4.35 -17.60
C ALA A 263 -18.47 -3.90 -18.94
N ALA A 264 -19.02 -4.84 -19.71
CA ALA A 264 -19.70 -4.56 -20.97
C ALA A 264 -20.92 -3.64 -20.81
N LYS A 265 -21.79 -3.92 -19.81
CA LYS A 265 -22.97 -3.11 -19.53
C LYS A 265 -22.64 -1.65 -19.19
N HIS A 266 -21.51 -1.42 -18.51
CA HIS A 266 -21.10 -0.10 -18.06
C HIS A 266 -20.06 0.58 -18.96
N GLY A 267 -19.66 -0.03 -20.09
CA GLY A 267 -18.60 0.50 -20.94
C GLY A 267 -17.25 0.63 -20.23
N ALA A 268 -17.00 -0.20 -19.21
CA ALA A 268 -15.83 -0.15 -18.35
C ALA A 268 -14.87 -1.33 -18.62
N SER A 269 -13.65 -1.26 -18.09
CA SER A 269 -12.72 -2.40 -18.12
C SER A 269 -13.02 -3.38 -16.97
N ILE A 270 -12.62 -4.65 -17.12
CA ILE A 270 -12.72 -5.64 -16.05
C ILE A 270 -11.93 -5.19 -14.81
N ALA A 271 -10.75 -4.60 -15.02
CA ALA A 271 -9.97 -3.98 -13.95
C ALA A 271 -10.76 -2.90 -13.20
N ALA A 272 -11.46 -2.00 -13.92
CA ALA A 272 -12.28 -0.97 -13.29
C ALA A 272 -13.42 -1.56 -12.44
N VAL A 273 -14.05 -2.65 -12.90
CA VAL A 273 -15.07 -3.36 -12.10
C VAL A 273 -14.46 -3.97 -10.84
N ALA A 274 -13.30 -4.63 -10.94
CA ALA A 274 -12.63 -5.22 -9.77
C ALA A 274 -12.27 -4.16 -8.71
N LEU A 275 -11.79 -2.99 -9.16
CA LEU A 275 -11.46 -1.87 -8.28
C LEU A 275 -12.72 -1.25 -7.66
N ALA A 276 -13.76 -1.05 -8.46
CA ALA A 276 -15.04 -0.55 -7.97
C ALA A 276 -15.63 -1.48 -6.90
N TYR A 277 -15.47 -2.80 -7.03
CA TYR A 277 -15.85 -3.74 -5.98
C TYR A 277 -15.11 -3.48 -4.67
N VAL A 278 -13.77 -3.39 -4.70
CA VAL A 278 -12.96 -3.12 -3.49
C VAL A 278 -13.36 -1.79 -2.86
N LEU A 279 -13.51 -0.74 -3.65
CA LEU A 279 -13.92 0.58 -3.15
C LEU A 279 -15.35 0.57 -2.58
N SER A 280 -16.26 -0.22 -3.15
CA SER A 280 -17.64 -0.33 -2.66
C SER A 280 -17.71 -0.91 -1.23
N LYS A 281 -16.74 -1.74 -0.82
CA LYS A 281 -16.72 -2.31 0.54
C LYS A 281 -16.56 -1.24 1.62
N GLY A 282 -15.85 -0.15 1.33
CA GLY A 282 -15.77 1.01 2.22
C GLY A 282 -17.08 1.80 2.31
N THR A 283 -17.99 1.66 1.34
CA THR A 283 -19.26 2.40 1.30
C THR A 283 -20.42 1.70 2.00
N TYR A 284 -20.40 0.36 2.13
CA TYR A 284 -21.55 -0.41 2.62
C TYR A 284 -21.47 -0.85 4.08
N GLU A 285 -20.29 -0.94 4.69
CA GLU A 285 -20.13 -1.68 5.96
C GLU A 285 -19.83 -0.83 7.20
N GLN A 286 -19.71 0.51 7.15
CA GLN A 286 -19.21 1.31 8.30
C GLN A 286 -17.73 1.03 8.65
N VAL A 287 -17.03 0.15 7.91
CA VAL A 287 -15.57 0.22 7.76
C VAL A 287 -15.31 1.56 7.11
N ARG A 288 -14.74 2.51 7.85
CA ARG A 288 -14.64 3.87 7.35
C ARG A 288 -13.90 3.93 6.00
N GLN A 289 -13.00 3.00 5.66
CA GLN A 289 -12.31 2.97 4.35
C GLN A 289 -11.81 1.59 3.89
N PHE A 290 -12.01 1.33 2.60
CA PHE A 290 -11.09 0.55 1.77
C PHE A 290 -10.37 1.53 0.84
N LEU A 291 -9.08 1.76 1.07
CA LEU A 291 -8.22 2.47 0.12
C LEU A 291 -7.58 1.41 -0.76
N ALA A 292 -7.75 1.50 -2.08
CA ALA A 292 -7.06 0.60 -2.99
C ALA A 292 -5.61 1.11 -3.16
N ASP A 293 -4.64 0.33 -2.70
CA ASP A 293 -3.22 0.54 -2.96
C ASP A 293 -2.85 -0.15 -4.29
N PHE A 294 -2.62 0.69 -5.29
CA PHE A 294 -2.32 0.26 -6.65
C PHE A 294 -0.84 0.00 -6.83
N GLN A 295 -0.48 -1.26 -6.97
CA GLN A 295 0.79 -1.64 -7.57
C GLN A 295 0.54 -1.96 -9.06
N LEU A 296 1.00 -1.05 -9.95
CA LEU A 296 1.07 -1.11 -11.44
C LEU A 296 -0.14 -0.79 -12.33
N VAL A 297 -0.07 0.40 -12.95
CA VAL A 297 0.15 0.74 -14.40
C VAL A 297 -0.52 -0.07 -15.53
N THR A 298 -1.23 -1.17 -15.31
CA THR A 298 -1.83 -1.91 -16.43
C THR A 298 -3.14 -1.32 -16.96
N VAL A 299 -3.65 -0.22 -16.39
CA VAL A 299 -4.90 0.44 -16.84
C VAL A 299 -4.66 1.59 -17.83
N PHE A 300 -3.44 2.11 -17.98
CA PHE A 300 -3.23 3.34 -18.77
C PHE A 300 -2.19 3.20 -19.89
N PRO A 301 -2.48 2.46 -20.99
CA PRO A 301 -1.69 2.57 -22.20
C PRO A 301 -2.17 3.67 -23.15
N GLN A 302 -3.33 4.32 -22.91
CA GLN A 302 -3.87 5.30 -23.85
C GLN A 302 -4.40 6.55 -23.16
N LYS A 303 -3.84 7.70 -23.57
CA LYS A 303 -4.43 9.02 -23.39
C LYS A 303 -5.90 8.97 -23.84
N ARG A 304 -6.78 9.58 -23.06
CA ARG A 304 -8.24 9.77 -23.28
C ARG A 304 -9.11 8.60 -22.79
N HIS A 305 -9.47 8.68 -21.52
CA HIS A 305 -10.81 8.47 -20.94
C HIS A 305 -10.66 8.07 -19.48
N LEU A 306 -10.24 9.05 -18.66
CA LEU A 306 -10.25 8.97 -17.21
C LEU A 306 -11.66 9.34 -16.75
N ILE A 307 -12.34 8.39 -16.10
CA ILE A 307 -13.34 8.58 -15.04
C ILE A 307 -14.06 9.94 -15.11
N THR A 308 -14.92 10.10 -16.12
CA THR A 308 -16.00 11.09 -16.09
C THR A 308 -17.29 10.33 -16.31
N THR A 309 -17.90 9.95 -15.18
CA THR A 309 -19.32 9.77 -14.83
C THR A 309 -19.40 8.74 -13.71
#